data_AF-A0A164Z558-F1
#
_entry.id   AF-A0A164Z558-F1
#
_cell.length_a   1.000
_cell.length_b   1.000
_cell.length_c   1.000
_cell.angle_alpha   90.00
_cell.angle_beta   90.00
_cell.angle_gamma   90.00
#
_symmetry.space_group_name_H-M   'P 1'
#
loop_
_entity.id
_entity.type
_entity.pdbx_description
1 polymer ?
#
loop_
_entity_poly.entity_id
_entity_poly.type
_entity_poly.pdbx_seq_one_letter_code
_entity_poly.pdbx_strand_id
1 'polypeptide(L)' 'MTRDFYTELGLSPTATAAEIKVAYRQLVKRHHPDAGGDQQRIVAINLAYGVLSQAET' A
#
# COMPACT_ATOMS: atom_id res chain seq x y z
N MET A 1 13.63 -4.11 4.00
CA MET A 1 13.21 -3.36 2.81
C MET A 1 11.85 -3.81 2.33
N THR A 2 11.62 -5.04 1.85
CA THR A 2 10.26 -5.46 1.43
C THR A 2 9.27 -5.64 2.59
N ARG A 3 9.74 -6.14 3.75
CA ARG A 3 8.91 -6.28 4.96
C ARG A 3 8.32 -4.95 5.45
N ASP A 4 9.03 -3.86 5.22
CA ASP A 4 8.60 -2.52 5.64
C ASP A 4 7.36 -2.06 4.84
N PHE A 5 7.28 -2.40 3.56
CA PHE A 5 6.13 -2.07 2.70
C PHE A 5 4.85 -2.84 3.04
N TYR A 6 4.97 -4.13 3.38
CA TYR A 6 3.82 -4.89 3.89
C TYR A 6 3.30 -4.27 5.19
N THR A 7 4.19 -3.86 6.07
CA THR A 7 3.84 -3.22 7.35
C THR A 7 3.19 -1.85 7.12
N GLU A 8 3.67 -1.05 6.15
CA GLU A 8 3.02 0.22 5.77
C GLU A 8 1.59 0.04 5.25
N LEU A 9 1.36 -1.03 4.50
CA LEU A 9 0.02 -1.39 4.01
C LEU A 9 -0.85 -2.09 5.08
N GLY A 10 -0.29 -2.36 6.26
CA GLY A 10 -0.98 -3.10 7.32
C GLY A 10 -1.22 -4.57 6.99
N LEU A 11 -0.38 -5.14 6.13
CA LEU A 11 -0.48 -6.51 5.63
C LEU A 11 0.62 -7.41 6.17
N SER A 12 0.34 -8.72 6.18
CA SER A 12 1.35 -9.74 6.46
C SER A 12 2.36 -9.79 5.31
N PRO A 13 3.65 -10.09 5.57
CA PRO A 13 4.62 -10.40 4.52
C PRO A 13 4.27 -11.65 3.69
N THR A 14 3.26 -12.42 4.12
CA THR A 14 2.67 -13.54 3.37
C THR A 14 1.43 -13.14 2.57
N ALA A 15 1.08 -11.85 2.53
CA ALA A 15 -0.09 -11.37 1.82
C ALA A 15 0.07 -11.53 0.31
N THR A 16 -1.00 -11.96 -0.34
CA THR A 16 -1.09 -12.17 -1.78
C THR A 16 -1.24 -10.85 -2.55
N ALA A 17 -0.92 -10.82 -3.84
CA ALA A 17 -1.20 -9.69 -4.74
C ALA A 17 -2.64 -9.16 -4.61
N ALA A 18 -3.59 -10.08 -4.46
CA ALA A 18 -5.00 -9.75 -4.33
C ALA A 18 -5.26 -8.94 -3.04
N GLU A 19 -4.70 -9.38 -1.91
CA GLU A 19 -4.81 -8.69 -0.62
C GLU A 19 -4.09 -7.33 -0.64
N ILE A 20 -2.88 -7.28 -1.23
CA ILE A 20 -2.13 -6.04 -1.46
C ILE A 20 -2.97 -5.01 -2.22
N LYS A 21 -3.62 -5.43 -3.31
CA LYS A 21 -4.45 -4.55 -4.16
C LYS A 21 -5.74 -4.11 -3.47
N VAL A 22 -6.29 -4.92 -2.57
CA VAL A 22 -7.46 -4.54 -1.76
C VAL A 22 -7.06 -3.54 -0.68
N ALA A 23 -6.00 -3.81 0.08
CA ALA A 23 -5.51 -2.92 1.13
C ALA A 23 -5.09 -1.55 0.57
N TYR A 24 -4.37 -1.54 -0.55
CA TYR A 24 -4.01 -0.33 -1.28
C TYR A 24 -5.24 0.53 -1.57
N ARG A 25 -6.29 -0.06 -2.15
CA ARG A 25 -7.53 0.69 -2.49
C ARG A 25 -8.25 1.22 -1.26
N GLN A 26 -8.25 0.48 -0.15
CA GLN A 26 -8.84 0.96 1.09
C GLN A 26 -8.04 2.11 1.70
N LEU A 27 -6.72 2.00 1.73
CA LEU A 27 -5.83 3.03 2.27
C LEU A 27 -5.86 4.31 1.42
N VAL A 28 -5.85 4.20 0.09
CA VAL A 28 -5.97 5.36 -0.80
C VAL A 28 -7.32 6.05 -0.63
N LYS A 29 -8.43 5.32 -0.49
CA LYS A 29 -9.73 5.93 -0.17
C LYS A 29 -9.73 6.63 1.19
N ARG A 30 -9.08 6.03 2.19
CA ARG A 30 -9.02 6.58 3.56
C ARG A 30 -8.14 7.82 3.66
N HIS A 31 -7.05 7.86 2.90
CA HIS A 31 -6.09 8.95 2.89
C HIS A 31 -6.24 9.86 1.67
N HIS A 32 -7.35 9.75 0.93
CA HIS A 32 -7.59 10.51 -0.30
C HIS A 32 -7.53 12.02 -0.02
N PRO A 33 -6.86 12.83 -0.88
CA PRO A 33 -6.77 14.28 -0.69
C PRO A 33 -8.15 14.95 -0.67
N ASP A 34 -9.12 14.44 -1.43
CA ASP A 34 -10.50 14.95 -1.41
C ASP A 34 -11.18 14.81 -0.04
N ALA A 35 -10.73 13.88 0.80
CA ALA A 35 -11.21 13.70 2.17
C ALA A 35 -10.38 14.49 3.21
N GLY A 36 -9.47 15.36 2.76
CA GLY A 36 -8.48 16.02 3.62
C GLY A 36 -7.35 15.10 4.08
N GLY A 37 -7.12 14.01 3.33
CA GLY A 37 -6.11 13.01 3.64
C GLY A 37 -4.68 13.45 3.31
N ASP A 38 -3.73 12.73 3.88
CA ASP A 38 -2.32 13.09 3.88
C ASP A 38 -1.61 12.60 2.62
N GLN A 39 -1.12 13.54 1.80
CA GLN A 39 -0.50 13.22 0.51
C GLN A 39 0.80 12.41 0.71
N GLN A 40 1.52 12.65 1.80
CA GLN A 40 2.72 11.89 2.18
C GLN A 40 2.39 10.41 2.39
N ARG A 41 1.26 10.11 3.03
CA ARG A 41 0.79 8.73 3.24
C ARG A 41 0.47 8.04 1.91
N ILE A 42 -0.22 8.72 1.00
CA ILE A 42 -0.52 8.15 -0.32
C ILE A 42 0.76 7.86 -1.10
N VAL A 43 1.75 8.75 -1.07
CA VAL A 43 3.03 8.51 -1.74
C VAL A 43 3.72 7.25 -1.20
N ALA A 44 3.75 7.06 0.11
CA ALA A 44 4.28 5.85 0.75
C ALA A 44 3.51 4.58 0.33
N ILE A 45 2.17 4.63 0.38
CA ILE A 45 1.28 3.54 -0.05
C ILE A 45 1.51 3.17 -1.53
N ASN A 46 1.69 4.16 -2.41
CA ASN A 46 1.97 3.95 -3.83
C ASN A 46 3.34 3.31 -4.06
N LEU A 47 4.36 3.77 -3.34
CA LEU A 47 5.71 3.18 -3.36
C LEU A 47 5.69 1.72 -2.91
N ALA A 48 5.05 1.46 -1.77
CA ALA A 48 4.86 0.12 -1.23
C ALA A 48 4.18 -0.79 -2.27
N TYR A 49 3.06 -0.35 -2.83
CA TYR A 49 2.34 -1.10 -3.86
C TYR A 49 3.19 -1.38 -5.10
N GLY A 50 3.94 -0.38 -5.59
CA GLY A 50 4.80 -0.52 -6.76
C GLY A 50 5.91 -1.55 -6.56
N VAL A 51 6.59 -1.53 -5.41
CA VAL A 51 7.65 -2.50 -5.09
C VAL A 51 7.09 -3.91 -4.92
N LEU A 52 5.98 -4.06 -4.19
CA LEU A 52 5.36 -5.37 -3.98
C LEU A 52 4.80 -5.96 -5.27
N SER A 53 4.22 -5.13 -6.14
CA SER A 53 3.74 -5.56 -7.45
C SER A 53 4.85 -6.01 -8.40
N GLN A 54 6.07 -5.47 -8.27
CA GLN A 54 7.20 -5.88 -9.12
C GLN A 54 7.92 -7.12 -8.60
N ALA A 55 7.95 -7.32 -7.29
CA ALA A 55 8.56 -8.49 -6.66
C ALA A 55 7.83 -9.82 -6.96
N GLU A 56 6.63 -9.77 -7.54
CA GLU A 56 5.82 -10.93 -7.91
C GLU A 56 6.11 -11.49 -9.32
N THR A 57 7.22 -11.08 -9.95
CA THR A 57 7.66 -11.56 -11.28
C THR A 57 8.97 -12.34 -11.18
#